data_AF-A0A1S8XAZ6-F1
#
_entry.id   AF-A0A1S8XAZ6-F1
#
_cell.length_a   1.000
_cell.length_b   1.000
_cell.length_c   1.000
_cell.angle_alpha   90.00
_cell.angle_beta   90.00
_cell.angle_gamma   90.00
#
_symmetry.space_group_name_H-M   'P 1'
#
loop_
_entity.id
_entity.type
_entity.pdbx_description
1 polymer ?
#
loop_
_entity_poly.entity_id
_entity_poly.type
_entity_poly.pdbx_seq_one_letter_code
_entity_poly.pdbx_strand_id
1 'polypeptide(L)'
;MEGIGMKCRLLKRQNESSLKVLGIETMDHKWCVILLLCALLHLSTMSQFAELEEYDLKMPGVQTEQEDGYVTFWYPVMSPDRTFYVTDIIPKPNHSTAHHMILMGCTESVRPGPARKRAEHSGACSILYAWAHNAPPLHLPLGVGIAVGPSTAIGSFKLELHYLPKVDYPDYSGLTLRYTVQNQPRVVGVFLMLSNWALIEPGRKNVTVDISCR
;
A
#
# COMPACT_ATOMS: atom_id res chain seq x y z
N MET A 1 40.18 -37.02 -19.23
CA MET A 1 40.61 -35.62 -19.35
C MET A 1 41.74 -35.41 -18.37
N GLU A 2 42.78 -34.76 -18.88
CA GLU A 2 44.13 -34.56 -18.36
C GLU A 2 44.33 -34.59 -16.84
N GLY A 3 45.42 -35.27 -16.45
CA GLY A 3 46.09 -35.05 -15.18
C GLY A 3 47.37 -34.24 -15.38
N ILE A 4 48.09 -34.06 -14.25
CA ILE A 4 49.46 -33.53 -14.09
C ILE A 4 49.46 -31.99 -13.89
N GLY A 5 49.92 -31.42 -12.78
CA GLY A 5 50.95 -31.88 -11.84
C GLY A 5 52.19 -31.00 -11.98
N MET A 6 52.49 -30.20 -10.96
CA MET A 6 53.55 -29.20 -10.86
C MET A 6 54.93 -29.65 -11.36
N LYS A 7 55.62 -28.76 -12.09
CA LYS A 7 56.91 -28.13 -11.69
C LYS A 7 57.53 -27.43 -12.90
N CYS A 8 57.86 -26.15 -12.76
CA CYS A 8 59.00 -25.61 -13.50
C CYS A 8 59.89 -24.79 -12.58
N ARG A 9 61.18 -24.95 -12.83
CA ARG A 9 62.31 -24.80 -11.92
C ARG A 9 62.96 -23.44 -12.16
N LEU A 10 63.27 -22.72 -11.09
CA LEU A 10 64.18 -21.57 -11.08
C LEU A 10 65.50 -21.91 -11.76
N LEU A 11 66.02 -21.03 -12.64
CA LEU A 11 67.46 -20.74 -12.76
C LEU A 11 67.73 -19.37 -13.44
N LYS A 12 68.39 -18.50 -12.65
CA LYS A 12 69.43 -17.49 -12.97
C LYS A 12 69.18 -16.29 -13.92
N ARG A 13 68.95 -15.14 -13.27
CA ARG A 13 69.85 -13.96 -13.10
C ARG A 13 70.68 -13.46 -14.30
N GLN A 14 70.34 -12.26 -14.81
CA GLN A 14 71.22 -11.12 -15.17
C GLN A 14 70.34 -9.85 -15.19
N ASN A 15 70.48 -8.93 -14.23
CA ASN A 15 71.23 -7.66 -14.22
C ASN A 15 70.63 -6.50 -15.06
N GLU A 16 70.26 -5.45 -14.31
CA GLU A 16 70.31 -4.00 -14.62
C GLU A 16 69.59 -3.43 -15.85
N SER A 17 68.53 -2.65 -15.61
CA SER A 17 68.57 -1.16 -15.61
C SER A 17 67.24 -0.53 -16.06
N SER A 18 66.92 0.61 -15.45
CA SER A 18 65.86 1.58 -15.79
C SER A 18 64.46 1.37 -15.17
N LEU A 19 64.32 1.76 -13.90
CA LEU A 19 63.03 2.14 -13.32
C LEU A 19 62.66 3.54 -13.84
N LYS A 20 61.66 3.63 -14.74
CA LYS A 20 60.94 4.89 -14.96
C LYS A 20 59.98 5.09 -13.79
N VAL A 21 60.31 6.05 -12.93
CA VAL A 21 59.41 6.56 -11.89
C VAL A 21 58.25 7.26 -12.61
N LEU A 22 57.07 6.63 -12.62
CA LEU A 22 55.82 7.35 -12.93
C LEU A 22 55.58 8.32 -11.77
N GLY A 23 55.58 9.62 -12.07
CA GLY A 23 55.27 10.67 -11.12
C GLY A 23 53.86 10.46 -10.54
N ILE A 24 53.79 10.35 -9.22
CA ILE A 24 52.55 10.53 -8.48
C ILE A 24 52.30 12.04 -8.49
N GLU A 25 51.46 12.52 -9.41
CA GLU A 25 50.95 13.89 -9.33
C GLU A 25 50.17 14.02 -8.02
N THR A 26 50.66 14.88 -7.13
CA THR A 26 50.03 15.14 -5.83
C THR A 26 48.65 15.75 -6.06
N MET A 27 47.61 15.01 -5.67
CA MET A 27 46.23 15.47 -5.75
C MET A 27 46.06 16.74 -4.92
N ASP A 28 45.80 17.87 -5.59
CA ASP A 28 45.78 19.19 -4.95
C ASP A 28 44.64 19.28 -3.92
N HIS A 29 44.88 19.94 -2.78
CA HIS A 29 44.01 19.95 -1.59
C HIS A 29 42.57 20.39 -1.93
N LYS A 30 42.42 21.25 -2.94
CA LYS A 30 41.12 21.73 -3.43
C LYS A 30 40.25 20.62 -4.03
N TRP A 31 40.85 19.68 -4.76
CA TRP A 31 40.13 18.52 -5.31
C TRP A 31 39.71 17.55 -4.22
N CYS A 32 40.53 17.39 -3.19
CA CYS A 32 40.20 16.56 -2.03
C CYS A 32 38.99 17.13 -1.26
N VAL A 33 38.95 18.45 -1.05
CA VAL A 33 37.81 19.14 -0.41
C VAL A 33 36.54 19.06 -1.28
N ILE A 34 36.65 19.22 -2.60
CA ILE A 34 35.50 19.09 -3.51
C ILE A 34 34.97 17.65 -3.50
N LEU A 35 35.84 16.64 -3.56
CA LEU A 35 35.42 15.23 -3.48
C LEU A 35 34.77 14.89 -2.13
N LEU A 36 35.30 15.44 -1.02
CA LEU A 36 34.70 15.28 0.31
C LEU A 36 33.34 15.99 0.41
N LEU A 37 33.20 17.20 -0.13
CA LEU A 37 31.92 17.92 -0.16
C LEU A 37 30.91 17.20 -1.06
N CYS A 38 31.31 16.69 -2.23
CA CYS A 38 30.46 15.87 -3.08
C CYS A 38 30.07 14.55 -2.39
N ALA A 39 30.98 13.91 -1.66
CA ALA A 39 30.67 12.70 -0.89
C ALA A 39 29.70 12.98 0.27
N LEU A 40 29.85 14.12 0.97
CA LEU A 40 28.95 14.57 2.03
C LEU A 40 27.58 15.01 1.49
N LEU A 41 27.54 15.64 0.32
CA LEU A 41 26.30 15.96 -0.42
C LEU A 41 25.61 14.68 -0.92
N HIS A 42 26.37 13.68 -1.40
CA HIS A 42 25.82 12.38 -1.77
C HIS A 42 25.30 11.59 -0.56
N LEU A 43 25.96 11.66 0.59
CA LEU A 43 25.50 11.04 1.84
C LEU A 43 24.21 11.67 2.37
N SER A 44 24.04 12.99 2.23
CA SER A 44 22.81 13.69 2.63
C SER A 44 21.63 13.50 1.67
N THR A 45 21.88 12.97 0.46
CA THR A 45 20.85 12.57 -0.51
C THR A 45 20.56 11.07 -0.54
N MET A 46 20.94 10.31 0.50
CA MET A 46 20.29 9.02 0.76
C MET A 46 18.86 9.29 1.21
N SER A 47 18.01 9.65 0.25
CA SER A 47 16.57 9.60 0.37
C SER A 47 16.24 8.20 0.89
N GLN A 48 15.80 8.10 2.14
CA GLN A 48 15.06 6.92 2.60
C GLN A 48 13.79 6.89 1.75
N PHE A 49 13.86 6.27 0.57
CA PHE A 49 12.68 5.68 -0.01
C PHE A 49 12.23 4.62 1.00
N ALA A 50 11.28 4.99 1.86
CA ALA A 50 10.55 4.02 2.64
C ALA A 50 9.91 3.08 1.63
N GLU A 51 10.37 1.83 1.61
CA GLU A 51 9.76 0.78 0.79
C GLU A 51 8.29 0.68 1.23
N LEU A 52 7.38 0.99 0.30
CA LEU A 52 5.95 0.83 0.52
C LEU A 52 5.63 -0.65 0.37
N GLU A 53 5.02 -1.22 1.39
CA GLU A 53 4.53 -2.60 1.36
C GLU A 53 3.12 -2.63 0.75
N GLU A 54 2.75 -3.75 0.11
CA GLU A 54 1.43 -3.93 -0.49
C GLU A 54 0.63 -5.01 0.26
N TYR A 55 -0.68 -4.79 0.40
CA TYR A 55 -1.61 -5.76 0.95
C TYR A 55 -2.86 -5.88 0.10
N ASP A 56 -3.11 -7.10 -0.37
CA ASP A 56 -4.21 -7.42 -1.27
C ASP A 56 -5.46 -7.88 -0.51
N LEU A 57 -6.52 -7.09 -0.63
CA LEU A 57 -7.86 -7.39 -0.14
C LEU A 57 -8.71 -7.91 -1.31
N LYS A 58 -8.57 -9.20 -1.65
CA LYS A 58 -9.26 -9.83 -2.79
C LYS A 58 -10.42 -10.70 -2.36
N MET A 59 -11.51 -10.66 -3.13
CA MET A 59 -12.58 -11.63 -3.00
C MET A 59 -12.03 -13.06 -3.23
N PRO A 60 -12.37 -14.04 -2.39
CA PRO A 60 -11.79 -15.38 -2.49
C PRO A 60 -12.56 -16.27 -3.46
N GLY A 61 -12.67 -15.86 -4.73
CA GLY A 61 -13.35 -16.64 -5.79
C GLY A 61 -14.88 -16.61 -5.63
N VAL A 62 -15.45 -15.42 -5.49
CA VAL A 62 -16.88 -15.22 -5.24
C VAL A 62 -17.71 -15.49 -6.48
N GLN A 63 -18.88 -16.08 -6.29
CA GLN A 63 -19.98 -16.17 -7.26
C GLN A 63 -21.24 -15.62 -6.60
N THR A 64 -22.18 -15.09 -7.39
CA THR A 64 -23.46 -14.57 -6.88
C THR A 64 -24.62 -15.38 -7.43
N GLU A 65 -25.67 -15.55 -6.62
CA GLU A 65 -26.86 -16.31 -7.00
C GLU A 65 -27.77 -15.52 -7.96
N GLN A 66 -27.73 -14.19 -7.86
CA GLN A 66 -28.56 -13.26 -8.61
C GLN A 66 -27.79 -11.98 -8.97
N GLU A 67 -28.41 -11.20 -9.85
CA GLU A 67 -28.03 -9.80 -10.11
C GLU A 67 -28.21 -8.94 -8.85
N ASP A 68 -27.56 -7.78 -8.83
CA ASP A 68 -27.60 -6.83 -7.72
C ASP A 68 -27.13 -7.44 -6.38
N GLY A 69 -26.09 -8.28 -6.44
CA GLY A 69 -25.59 -9.04 -5.30
C GLY A 69 -24.53 -8.26 -4.50
N TYR A 70 -24.66 -8.29 -3.17
CA TYR A 70 -23.67 -7.72 -2.24
C TYR A 70 -22.94 -8.84 -1.51
N VAL A 71 -21.62 -8.78 -1.49
CA VAL A 71 -20.78 -9.78 -0.82
C VAL A 71 -19.72 -9.10 0.02
N THR A 72 -19.57 -9.59 1.26
CA THR A 72 -18.68 -8.98 2.24
C THR A 72 -17.69 -9.99 2.82
N PHE A 73 -16.44 -9.58 2.90
CA PHE A 73 -15.35 -10.35 3.51
C PHE A 73 -14.53 -9.51 4.49
N TRP A 74 -14.01 -10.19 5.50
CA TRP A 74 -13.20 -9.61 6.56
C TRP A 74 -11.75 -10.06 6.45
N TYR A 75 -10.83 -9.12 6.70
CA TYR A 75 -9.39 -9.29 6.55
C TYR A 75 -8.67 -8.81 7.82
N PRO A 76 -7.66 -9.53 8.32
CA PRO A 76 -6.84 -9.05 9.41
C PRO A 76 -6.00 -7.84 8.97
N VAL A 77 -5.56 -7.05 9.94
CA VAL A 77 -4.50 -6.05 9.68
C VAL A 77 -3.15 -6.74 9.52
N MET A 78 -2.25 -6.15 8.72
CA MET A 78 -0.98 -6.73 8.32
C MET A 78 0.01 -6.85 9.47
N SER A 79 -0.05 -5.89 10.40
CA SER A 79 0.82 -5.89 11.57
C SER A 79 -0.01 -5.65 12.83
N PRO A 80 -0.49 -6.72 13.50
CA PRO A 80 -1.37 -6.59 14.65
C PRO A 80 -0.69 -5.95 15.86
N ASP A 81 0.65 -5.92 15.91
CA ASP A 81 1.42 -5.42 17.04
C ASP A 81 2.01 -4.01 16.83
N ARG A 82 1.80 -3.40 15.66
CA ARG A 82 2.31 -2.04 15.35
C ARG A 82 1.31 -1.24 14.54
N THR A 83 1.31 0.07 14.76
CA THR A 83 0.56 0.99 13.91
C THR A 83 1.31 1.22 12.60
N PHE A 84 0.56 1.25 11.50
CA PHE A 84 1.04 1.58 10.16
C PHE A 84 0.06 2.53 9.47
N TYR A 85 0.45 3.03 8.29
CA TYR A 85 -0.29 4.05 7.57
C TYR A 85 -0.53 3.61 6.13
N VAL A 86 -1.79 3.51 5.71
CA VAL A 86 -2.15 3.28 4.31
C VAL A 86 -2.04 4.60 3.55
N THR A 87 -1.25 4.64 2.49
CA THR A 87 -0.97 5.83 1.67
C THR A 87 -1.67 5.80 0.32
N ASP A 88 -1.97 4.61 -0.20
CA ASP A 88 -2.71 4.46 -1.45
C ASP A 88 -3.71 3.31 -1.36
N ILE A 89 -4.84 3.47 -2.04
CA ILE A 89 -5.86 2.44 -2.20
C ILE A 89 -6.13 2.27 -3.69
N ILE A 90 -5.70 1.13 -4.23
CA ILE A 90 -5.72 0.85 -5.66
C ILE A 90 -6.82 -0.16 -5.95
N PRO A 91 -7.88 0.21 -6.67
CA PRO A 91 -8.94 -0.72 -7.05
C PRO A 91 -8.42 -1.71 -8.09
N LYS A 92 -8.83 -2.97 -7.94
CA LYS A 92 -8.51 -4.08 -8.83
C LYS A 92 -9.80 -4.84 -9.19
N PRO A 93 -10.75 -4.19 -9.87
CA PRO A 93 -12.04 -4.77 -10.18
C PRO A 93 -11.95 -5.69 -11.41
N ASN A 94 -12.86 -6.65 -11.48
CA ASN A 94 -13.37 -7.12 -12.75
C ASN A 94 -14.38 -6.10 -13.27
N HIS A 95 -13.98 -5.32 -14.28
CA HIS A 95 -14.82 -4.26 -14.82
C HIS A 95 -16.14 -4.79 -15.43
N SER A 96 -16.24 -6.07 -15.77
CA SER A 96 -17.49 -6.62 -16.32
C SER A 96 -18.54 -6.90 -15.25
N THR A 97 -18.16 -7.02 -13.96
CA THR A 97 -19.05 -7.49 -12.90
C THR A 97 -19.10 -6.57 -11.69
N ALA A 98 -17.96 -6.02 -11.26
CA ALA A 98 -17.89 -5.15 -10.09
C ALA A 98 -18.47 -3.77 -10.40
N HIS A 99 -19.49 -3.37 -9.62
CA HIS A 99 -20.15 -2.08 -9.74
C HIS A 99 -19.65 -1.08 -8.70
N HIS A 100 -19.56 -1.48 -7.43
CA HIS A 100 -18.97 -0.69 -6.35
C HIS A 100 -18.15 -1.54 -5.37
N MET A 101 -17.17 -0.91 -4.71
CA MET A 101 -16.43 -1.49 -3.58
C MET A 101 -16.41 -0.51 -2.41
N ILE A 102 -16.65 -1.00 -1.21
CA ILE A 102 -16.57 -0.20 0.02
C ILE A 102 -15.59 -0.88 0.98
N LEU A 103 -14.53 -0.15 1.34
CA LEU A 103 -13.58 -0.55 2.36
C LEU A 103 -13.93 0.13 3.68
N MET A 104 -14.08 -0.67 4.71
CA MET A 104 -14.32 -0.24 6.07
C MET A 104 -13.20 -0.71 7.00
N GLY A 105 -12.87 0.12 7.98
CA GLY A 105 -12.02 -0.23 9.10
C GLY A 105 -12.87 -0.51 10.33
N CYS A 106 -12.66 -1.65 10.97
CA CYS A 106 -13.50 -2.11 12.07
C CYS A 106 -12.68 -2.29 13.35
N THR A 107 -13.31 -2.09 14.51
CA THR A 107 -12.65 -2.17 15.83
C THR A 107 -12.21 -3.58 16.20
N GLU A 108 -12.90 -4.60 15.71
CA GLU A 108 -12.65 -5.99 16.06
C GLU A 108 -11.40 -6.49 15.37
N SER A 109 -10.55 -7.19 16.11
CA SER A 109 -9.46 -7.94 15.52
C SER A 109 -9.98 -9.20 14.82
N VAL A 110 -9.49 -9.47 13.62
CA VAL A 110 -9.70 -10.74 12.92
C VAL A 110 -8.44 -11.60 13.08
N ARG A 111 -8.61 -12.90 13.33
CA ARG A 111 -7.47 -13.82 13.43
C ARG A 111 -6.66 -13.81 12.14
N PRO A 112 -5.32 -13.91 12.21
CA PRO A 112 -4.49 -14.07 11.02
C PRO A 112 -4.98 -15.21 10.13
N GLY A 113 -4.82 -15.04 8.82
CA GLY A 113 -5.20 -16.03 7.82
C GLY A 113 -6.03 -15.44 6.68
N PRO A 114 -6.67 -16.30 5.86
CA PRO A 114 -7.39 -15.86 4.68
C PRO A 114 -8.66 -15.07 5.03
N ALA A 115 -9.18 -14.36 4.02
CA ALA A 115 -10.45 -13.65 4.09
C ALA A 115 -11.58 -14.55 4.60
N ARG A 116 -12.47 -14.03 5.44
CA ARG A 116 -13.58 -14.80 6.01
C ARG A 116 -14.92 -14.08 5.82
N LYS A 117 -15.97 -14.86 5.52
CA LYS A 117 -17.35 -14.38 5.70
C LYS A 117 -17.64 -14.28 7.19
N ARG A 118 -18.28 -13.20 7.62
CA ARG A 118 -18.85 -13.03 8.96
C ARG A 118 -20.27 -12.48 8.83
N ALA A 119 -21.04 -12.58 9.91
CA ALA A 119 -22.34 -11.93 9.99
C ALA A 119 -22.20 -10.41 9.78
N GLU A 120 -23.15 -9.84 9.06
CA GLU A 120 -23.16 -8.47 8.55
C GLU A 120 -23.09 -7.41 9.66
N HIS A 121 -23.64 -7.72 10.84
CA HIS A 121 -23.67 -6.88 12.04
C HIS A 121 -22.51 -7.10 13.02
N SER A 122 -21.42 -7.73 12.60
CA SER A 122 -20.25 -7.81 13.47
C SER A 122 -19.55 -6.46 13.48
N GLY A 123 -19.63 -5.76 14.62
CA GLY A 123 -18.64 -4.75 15.00
C GLY A 123 -18.84 -3.30 14.59
N ALA A 124 -18.14 -2.40 15.28
CA ALA A 124 -18.15 -0.97 14.96
C ALA A 124 -17.17 -0.68 13.81
N CYS A 125 -17.71 -0.38 12.64
CA CYS A 125 -16.94 -0.12 11.42
C CYS A 125 -17.14 1.31 10.93
N SER A 126 -16.09 1.92 10.39
CA SER A 126 -16.12 3.22 9.71
C SER A 126 -15.63 3.08 8.26
N ILE A 127 -16.27 3.79 7.34
CA ILE A 127 -15.85 3.83 5.93
C ILE A 127 -14.47 4.47 5.85
N LEU A 128 -13.56 3.82 5.12
CA LEU A 128 -12.22 4.35 4.81
C LEU A 128 -12.12 4.78 3.35
N TYR A 129 -12.78 4.04 2.46
CA TYR A 129 -12.72 4.27 1.03
C TYR A 129 -13.94 3.68 0.33
N ALA A 130 -14.36 4.32 -0.75
CA ALA A 130 -15.38 3.81 -1.65
C ALA A 130 -14.88 3.99 -3.10
N TRP A 131 -15.15 2.98 -3.92
CA TRP A 131 -14.87 2.98 -5.34
C TRP A 131 -16.16 2.70 -6.11
N ALA A 132 -16.33 3.40 -7.23
CA ALA A 132 -17.40 3.16 -8.18
C ALA A 132 -16.83 2.76 -9.54
N HIS A 133 -17.62 2.04 -10.33
CA HIS A 133 -17.24 1.58 -11.65
C HIS A 133 -16.59 2.69 -12.49
N ASN A 134 -15.37 2.42 -12.99
CA ASN A 134 -14.50 3.33 -13.74
C ASN A 134 -13.97 4.57 -12.99
N ALA A 135 -14.11 4.64 -11.66
CA ALA A 135 -13.44 5.67 -10.88
C ALA A 135 -11.92 5.40 -10.81
N PRO A 136 -11.09 6.46 -10.82
CA PRO A 136 -9.64 6.31 -10.65
C PRO A 136 -9.26 5.84 -9.24
N PRO A 137 -8.02 5.34 -9.04
CA PRO A 137 -7.49 5.04 -7.71
C PRO A 137 -7.42 6.28 -6.80
N LEU A 138 -7.44 6.05 -5.48
CA LEU A 138 -7.14 7.09 -4.49
C LEU A 138 -5.65 7.06 -4.14
N HIS A 139 -4.97 8.13 -4.54
CA HIS A 139 -3.65 8.47 -4.06
C HIS A 139 -3.79 9.56 -3.00
N LEU A 140 -3.36 9.28 -1.77
CA LEU A 140 -3.39 10.31 -0.74
C LEU A 140 -2.27 11.34 -1.01
N PRO A 141 -2.48 12.61 -0.63
CA PRO A 141 -1.42 13.61 -0.74
C PRO A 141 -0.16 13.17 0.01
N LEU A 142 1.01 13.64 -0.44
CA LEU A 142 2.28 13.31 0.21
C LEU A 142 2.25 13.64 1.71
N GLY A 143 2.68 12.67 2.54
CA GLY A 143 2.69 12.80 4.00
C GLY A 143 1.32 12.62 4.67
N VAL A 144 0.32 12.10 3.95
CA VAL A 144 -1.00 11.76 4.49
C VAL A 144 -1.16 10.24 4.48
N GLY A 145 -1.68 9.68 5.57
CA GLY A 145 -2.04 8.26 5.61
C GLY A 145 -3.22 7.95 6.52
N ILE A 146 -3.88 6.83 6.26
CA ILE A 146 -4.89 6.27 7.16
C ILE A 146 -4.16 5.45 8.22
N ALA A 147 -4.19 5.89 9.47
CA ALA A 147 -3.56 5.15 10.56
C ALA A 147 -4.37 3.89 10.90
N VAL A 148 -3.70 2.73 10.98
CA VAL A 148 -4.30 1.42 11.24
C VAL A 148 -3.46 0.64 12.26
N GLY A 149 -4.09 -0.14 13.13
CA GLY A 149 -3.40 -0.98 14.13
C GLY A 149 -3.67 -0.56 15.58
N PRO A 150 -2.85 -1.02 16.54
CA PRO A 150 -3.11 -0.94 17.99
C PRO A 150 -3.38 0.44 18.57
N SER A 151 -2.81 1.50 17.99
CA SER A 151 -3.05 2.87 18.46
C SER A 151 -4.27 3.54 17.82
N THR A 152 -5.13 2.77 17.15
CA THR A 152 -6.26 3.27 16.35
C THR A 152 -7.51 2.41 16.59
N ALA A 153 -8.67 2.87 16.10
CA ALA A 153 -9.90 2.09 16.15
C ALA A 153 -10.01 1.04 15.03
N ILE A 154 -8.95 0.81 14.23
CA ILE A 154 -8.97 -0.10 13.08
C ILE A 154 -8.12 -1.33 13.39
N GLY A 155 -8.78 -2.39 13.84
CA GLY A 155 -8.21 -3.71 14.13
C GLY A 155 -8.42 -4.76 13.03
N SER A 156 -9.28 -4.47 12.05
CA SER A 156 -9.48 -5.28 10.84
C SER A 156 -10.04 -4.45 9.69
N PHE A 157 -10.04 -5.03 8.50
CA PHE A 157 -10.72 -4.50 7.33
C PHE A 157 -11.94 -5.32 6.98
N LYS A 158 -12.99 -4.64 6.54
CA LYS A 158 -14.18 -5.25 5.92
C LYS A 158 -14.31 -4.68 4.51
N LEU A 159 -14.25 -5.55 3.50
CA LEU A 159 -14.46 -5.20 2.10
C LEU A 159 -15.84 -5.71 1.68
N GLU A 160 -16.70 -4.79 1.31
CA GLU A 160 -17.99 -5.06 0.66
C GLU A 160 -17.85 -4.80 -0.84
N LEU A 161 -18.41 -5.70 -1.64
CA LEU A 161 -18.39 -5.60 -3.09
C LEU A 161 -19.81 -5.80 -3.63
N HIS A 162 -20.24 -4.83 -4.42
CA HIS A 162 -21.52 -4.84 -5.11
C HIS A 162 -21.30 -5.28 -6.56
N TYR A 163 -21.97 -6.36 -6.95
CA TYR A 163 -22.01 -6.88 -8.30
C TYR A 163 -23.36 -6.54 -8.93
N LEU A 164 -23.34 -5.82 -10.06
CA LEU A 164 -24.57 -5.51 -10.78
C LEU A 164 -25.07 -6.71 -11.58
N PRO A 165 -24.30 -7.30 -12.52
CA PRO A 165 -24.69 -8.58 -13.11
C PRO A 165 -24.41 -9.74 -12.16
N LYS A 166 -25.09 -10.86 -12.40
CA LYS A 166 -24.80 -12.13 -11.75
C LYS A 166 -23.36 -12.58 -12.08
N VAL A 167 -22.66 -13.12 -11.10
CA VAL A 167 -21.28 -13.62 -11.23
C VAL A 167 -21.30 -15.14 -11.31
N ASP A 168 -21.17 -15.68 -12.52
CA ASP A 168 -21.20 -17.13 -12.77
C ASP A 168 -19.84 -17.84 -12.59
N TYR A 169 -18.74 -17.08 -12.56
CA TYR A 169 -17.38 -17.61 -12.43
C TYR A 169 -16.67 -17.01 -11.22
N PRO A 170 -15.72 -17.72 -10.59
CA PRO A 170 -14.99 -17.21 -9.44
C PRO A 170 -14.38 -15.84 -9.70
N ASP A 171 -14.86 -14.84 -8.96
CA ASP A 171 -14.38 -13.47 -9.04
C ASP A 171 -13.39 -13.17 -7.91
N TYR A 172 -12.33 -12.45 -8.28
CA TYR A 172 -11.23 -12.06 -7.38
C TYR A 172 -11.04 -10.53 -7.37
N SER A 173 -12.12 -9.78 -7.63
CA SER A 173 -12.11 -8.32 -7.52
C SER A 173 -11.73 -7.89 -6.10
N GLY A 174 -11.17 -6.69 -5.98
CA GLY A 174 -10.87 -6.14 -4.66
C GLY A 174 -9.95 -4.93 -4.72
N LEU A 175 -9.16 -4.74 -3.67
CA LEU A 175 -8.29 -3.59 -3.49
C LEU A 175 -6.86 -4.03 -3.19
N THR A 176 -5.88 -3.23 -3.59
CA THR A 176 -4.51 -3.30 -3.10
C THR A 176 -4.26 -2.06 -2.25
N LEU A 177 -3.87 -2.25 -0.98
CA LEU A 177 -3.44 -1.18 -0.10
C LEU A 177 -1.92 -1.04 -0.20
N ARG A 178 -1.43 0.18 -0.41
CA ARG A 178 -0.01 0.48 -0.19
C ARG A 178 0.14 1.14 1.16
N TYR A 179 1.07 0.65 1.96
CA TYR A 179 1.25 1.12 3.32
C TYR A 179 2.71 1.24 3.72
N THR A 180 2.90 1.97 4.81
CA THR A 180 4.21 2.29 5.37
C THR A 180 4.11 2.26 6.90
N VAL A 181 5.21 1.89 7.53
CA VAL A 181 5.34 1.91 8.99
C VAL A 181 5.97 3.20 9.48
N GLN A 182 6.43 4.05 8.55
CA GLN A 182 6.94 5.37 8.81
C GLN A 182 5.76 6.30 9.11
N ASN A 183 5.88 7.03 10.23
CA ASN A 183 4.86 7.96 10.67
C ASN A 183 4.57 9.02 9.59
N GLN A 184 3.29 9.20 9.29
CA GLN A 184 2.84 10.25 8.38
C GLN A 184 2.59 11.54 9.18
N PRO A 185 3.01 12.72 8.69
CA PRO A 185 2.78 13.99 9.37
C PRO A 185 1.31 14.38 9.46
N ARG A 186 0.43 13.78 8.64
CA ARG A 186 -1.01 14.01 8.63
C ARG A 186 -1.76 12.69 8.54
N VAL A 187 -2.93 12.63 9.16
CA VAL A 187 -3.83 11.47 9.10
C VAL A 187 -5.11 11.81 8.34
N VAL A 188 -5.68 10.80 7.70
CA VAL A 188 -7.02 10.90 7.10
C VAL A 188 -8.07 10.85 8.21
N GLY A 189 -9.11 11.67 8.05
CA GLY A 189 -10.34 11.60 8.85
C GLY A 189 -11.56 11.63 7.93
N VAL A 190 -12.63 10.94 8.35
CA VAL A 190 -13.92 10.97 7.66
C VAL A 190 -14.91 11.72 8.54
N PHE A 191 -15.50 12.78 7.99
CA PHE A 191 -16.57 13.53 8.64
C PHE A 191 -17.90 13.18 7.97
N LEU A 192 -18.72 12.37 8.65
CA LEU A 192 -20.01 11.92 8.12
C LEU A 192 -21.11 12.94 8.43
N MET A 193 -21.76 13.45 7.39
CA MET A 193 -22.97 14.26 7.48
C MET A 193 -24.16 13.43 6.99
N LEU A 194 -25.14 13.20 7.86
CA LEU A 194 -26.24 12.27 7.61
C LEU A 194 -27.56 12.81 8.17
N SER A 195 -28.66 12.58 7.48
CA SER A 195 -30.03 12.86 7.93
C SER A 195 -30.85 11.58 7.99
N ASN A 196 -31.45 11.31 9.15
CA ASN A 196 -32.29 10.12 9.40
C ASN A 196 -33.79 10.43 9.46
N TRP A 197 -34.18 11.66 9.17
CA TRP A 197 -35.53 12.17 9.45
C TRP A 197 -36.17 12.87 8.24
N ALA A 198 -35.50 12.87 7.08
CA ALA A 198 -36.05 13.42 5.85
C ALA A 198 -37.31 12.64 5.42
N LEU A 199 -38.40 13.37 5.18
CA LEU A 199 -39.63 12.83 4.59
C LEU A 199 -39.79 13.35 3.16
N ILE A 200 -39.83 12.44 2.19
CA ILE A 200 -40.10 12.76 0.79
C ILE A 200 -41.56 12.37 0.49
N GLU A 201 -42.45 13.35 0.46
CA GLU A 201 -43.87 13.09 0.20
C GLU A 201 -44.11 12.70 -1.27
N PRO A 202 -45.03 11.75 -1.53
CA PRO A 202 -45.41 11.37 -2.89
C PRO A 202 -45.85 12.58 -3.74
N GLY A 203 -45.34 12.67 -4.97
CA GLY A 203 -45.72 13.72 -5.92
C GLY A 203 -45.04 15.07 -5.71
N ARG A 204 -44.22 15.25 -4.66
CA ARG A 204 -43.38 16.45 -4.52
C ARG A 204 -42.27 16.42 -5.57
N LYS A 205 -42.18 17.50 -6.37
CA LYS A 205 -41.15 17.63 -7.41
C LYS A 205 -39.75 17.81 -6.81
N ASN A 206 -39.65 18.63 -5.77
CA ASN A 206 -38.39 18.96 -5.09
C ASN A 206 -38.60 18.87 -3.58
N VAL A 207 -37.64 18.25 -2.88
CA VAL A 207 -37.56 18.18 -1.42
C VAL A 207 -36.10 18.46 -1.04
N THR A 208 -35.89 19.34 -0.08
CA THR A 208 -34.56 19.68 0.43
C THR A 208 -34.31 18.95 1.74
N VAL A 209 -33.11 18.42 1.92
CA VAL A 209 -32.65 17.79 3.16
C VAL A 209 -31.39 18.49 3.62
N ASP A 210 -31.54 19.42 4.57
CA ASP A 210 -30.43 20.23 5.07
C ASP A 210 -29.74 19.55 6.26
N ILE A 211 -28.41 19.59 6.28
CA ILE A 211 -27.57 19.06 7.36
C ILE A 211 -26.54 20.13 7.71
N SER A 212 -26.44 20.49 8.98
CA SER A 212 -25.45 21.45 9.47
C SER A 212 -24.97 21.07 10.86
N CYS A 213 -23.66 21.15 11.09
CA CYS A 213 -23.01 20.95 12.38
C CYS A 213 -22.14 22.18 12.70
N ARG A 214 -21.93 22.47 14.00
CA ARG A 214 -21.04 23.55 14.46
C ARG A 214 -19.61 23.06 14.66
#